data_AF-X8BHJ7-F1
#
_entry.id   AF-X8BHJ7-F1
#
_cell.length_a   1.000
_cell.length_b   1.000
_cell.length_c   1.000
_cell.angle_alpha   90.00
_cell.angle_beta   90.00
_cell.angle_gamma   90.00
#
_symmetry.space_group_name_H-M   'P 1'
#
loop_
_entity.id
_entity.type
_entity.pdbx_description
1 polymer ?
#
loop_
_entity_poly.entity_id
_entity_poly.type
_entity_poly.pdbx_seq_one_letter_code
_entity_poly.pdbx_strand_id
1 'polypeptide(L)'
;MLAAAVAWDGLAAELRSASVSYGSVLAGLTGGSWLGPASASMAAAVQPYVAWLAATAGQAEEAATRVKAAVAAYEAAFAATVPPPLITANRPS
;
A
#
# COMPACT_ATOMS: atom_id res chain seq x y z
N MET A 1 -10.98 10.29 -3.38
CA MET A 1 -9.50 10.26 -3.49
C MET A 1 -8.86 9.97 -2.13
N LEU A 2 -9.04 10.79 -1.09
CA LEU A 2 -8.52 10.51 0.26
C LEU A 2 -8.96 9.15 0.83
N ALA A 3 -10.23 8.76 0.66
CA ALA A 3 -10.70 7.43 1.06
C ALA A 3 -9.95 6.27 0.36
N ALA A 4 -9.50 6.48 -0.89
CA ALA A 4 -8.69 5.48 -1.59
C ALA A 4 -7.28 5.39 -1.02
N ALA A 5 -6.68 6.53 -0.63
CA ALA A 5 -5.38 6.51 0.06
C ALA A 5 -5.47 5.77 1.40
N VAL A 6 -6.53 6.00 2.17
CA VAL A 6 -6.79 5.28 3.43
C VAL A 6 -6.98 3.77 3.18
N ALA A 7 -7.71 3.40 2.13
CA ALA A 7 -7.89 1.99 1.78
C ALA A 7 -6.56 1.31 1.41
N TRP A 8 -5.68 2.00 0.68
CA TRP A 8 -4.34 1.51 0.35
C TRP A 8 -3.43 1.41 1.59
N ASP A 9 -3.46 2.40 2.48
CA ASP A 9 -2.75 2.34 3.77
C ASP A 9 -3.23 1.14 4.61
N GLY A 10 -4.55 0.91 4.66
CA GLY A 10 -5.14 -0.24 5.35
C GLY A 10 -4.71 -1.58 4.74
N LEU A 11 -4.74 -1.70 3.41
CA LEU A 11 -4.27 -2.90 2.72
C LEU A 11 -2.78 -3.17 3.00
N ALA A 12 -1.94 -2.13 3.00
CA ALA A 12 -0.53 -2.25 3.33
C ALA A 12 -0.31 -2.79 4.76
N ALA A 13 -1.10 -2.31 5.72
CA ALA A 13 -1.05 -2.78 7.11
C ALA A 13 -1.44 -4.26 7.23
N GLU A 14 -2.54 -4.68 6.60
CA GLU A 14 -3.00 -6.07 6.62
C GLU A 14 -1.98 -7.02 5.96
N LEU A 15 -1.40 -6.63 4.81
CA LEU A 15 -0.38 -7.44 4.13
C LEU A 15 0.89 -7.61 4.96
N ARG A 16 1.32 -6.57 5.68
CA ARG A 16 2.44 -6.67 6.63
C ARG A 16 2.12 -7.57 7.80
N SER A 17 0.94 -7.40 8.41
CA SER A 17 0.48 -8.23 9.51
C SER A 17 0.49 -9.70 9.10
N ALA A 18 -0.04 -10.01 7.91
CA ALA A 18 0.00 -11.34 7.34
C ALA A 18 1.44 -11.85 7.15
N SER A 19 2.33 -11.06 6.53
CA SER A 19 3.74 -11.43 6.32
C SER A 19 4.45 -11.78 7.63
N VAL A 20 4.25 -10.97 8.68
CA VAL A 20 4.81 -11.21 10.03
C VAL A 20 4.22 -12.49 10.65
N SER A 21 2.91 -12.69 10.54
CA SER A 21 2.24 -13.90 11.04
C SER A 21 2.80 -15.17 10.38
N TYR A 22 2.97 -15.17 9.06
CA TYR A 22 3.62 -16.27 8.35
C TYR A 22 5.05 -16.49 8.82
N GLY A 23 5.82 -15.42 9.04
CA GLY A 23 7.17 -15.51 9.59
C GLY A 23 7.22 -16.21 10.96
N SER A 24 6.25 -15.92 11.84
CA SER A 24 6.12 -16.58 13.14
C SER A 24 5.81 -18.08 13.02
N VAL A 25 4.85 -18.45 12.16
CA VAL A 25 4.50 -19.86 11.91
C VAL A 25 5.69 -20.62 11.32
N LEU A 26 6.42 -20.00 10.39
CA LEU A 26 7.61 -20.58 9.77
C LEU A 26 8.73 -20.81 10.77
N ALA A 27 8.99 -19.85 11.66
CA ALA A 27 9.97 -20.00 12.73
C ALA A 27 9.58 -21.15 13.68
N GLY A 28 8.29 -21.33 13.98
CA GLY A 28 7.81 -22.47 14.74
C GLY A 28 8.03 -23.81 14.02
N LEU A 29 7.78 -23.86 12.70
CA LEU A 29 7.95 -25.06 11.87
C LEU A 29 9.42 -25.49 11.76
N THR A 30 10.35 -24.53 11.70
CA THR A 30 11.79 -24.78 11.52
C THR A 30 12.59 -24.81 12.82
N GLY A 31 12.01 -24.36 13.94
CA GLY A 31 12.64 -24.34 15.26
C GLY A 31 12.01 -25.27 16.31
N GLY A 32 10.91 -25.96 15.99
CA GLY A 32 10.14 -26.79 16.92
C GLY A 32 10.47 -28.30 16.90
N SER A 33 9.68 -29.10 17.63
CA SER A 33 9.84 -30.56 17.76
C SER A 33 9.63 -31.35 16.46
N TRP A 34 9.12 -30.72 15.41
CA TRP A 34 8.87 -31.30 14.08
C TRP A 34 10.03 -31.05 13.10
N LEU A 35 11.24 -30.79 13.61
CA LEU A 35 12.43 -30.50 12.80
C LEU A 35 12.77 -31.68 11.87
N GLY A 36 12.91 -31.40 10.56
CA GLY A 36 13.29 -32.40 9.57
C GLY A 36 13.16 -31.92 8.12
N PRO A 37 13.59 -32.73 7.13
CA PRO A 37 13.57 -32.35 5.71
C PRO A 37 12.19 -31.95 5.18
N ALA A 38 11.12 -32.57 5.69
CA ALA A 38 9.75 -32.24 5.32
C ALA A 38 9.35 -30.82 5.76
N SER A 39 9.66 -30.46 7.02
CA SER A 39 9.39 -29.12 7.57
C SER A 39 10.22 -28.05 6.86
N ALA A 40 11.49 -28.33 6.54
CA ALA A 40 12.32 -27.42 5.75
C ALA A 40 11.78 -27.22 4.32
N SER A 41 11.34 -28.29 3.66
CA SER A 41 10.72 -28.23 2.33
C SER A 41 9.45 -27.38 2.33
N MET A 42 8.57 -27.57 3.33
CA MET A 42 7.35 -26.79 3.46
C MET A 42 7.63 -25.31 3.76
N ALA A 43 8.63 -25.03 4.62
CA ALA A 43 9.05 -23.67 4.90
C ALA A 43 9.62 -22.95 3.67
N ALA A 44 10.38 -23.66 2.83
CA ALA A 44 10.89 -23.13 1.57
C ALA A 44 9.77 -22.86 0.55
N ALA A 45 8.78 -23.75 0.46
CA ALA A 45 7.69 -23.66 -0.51
C ALA A 45 6.82 -22.40 -0.33
N VAL A 46 6.69 -21.88 0.91
CA VAL A 46 5.88 -20.69 1.18
C VAL A 46 6.66 -19.36 1.08
N GLN A 47 8.00 -19.39 1.01
CA GLN A 47 8.81 -18.17 0.94
C GLN A 47 8.40 -17.21 -0.18
N PRO A 48 8.10 -17.67 -1.42
CA PRO A 48 7.68 -16.76 -2.49
C PRO A 48 6.40 -15.99 -2.15
N TYR A 49 5.48 -16.61 -1.43
CA TYR A 49 4.24 -15.97 -1.01
C TYR A 49 4.48 -14.91 0.08
N VAL A 50 5.33 -15.21 1.06
CA VAL A 50 5.71 -14.24 2.10
C VAL A 50 6.43 -13.04 1.51
N ALA A 51 7.32 -13.28 0.53
CA ALA A 51 8.00 -12.22 -0.20
C ALA A 51 7.01 -11.35 -1.00
N TRP A 52 6.02 -11.99 -1.65
CA TRP A 52 4.95 -11.27 -2.35
C TRP A 52 4.14 -10.39 -1.38
N LEU A 53 3.72 -10.90 -0.21
CA LEU A 53 3.01 -10.12 0.79
C LEU A 53 3.78 -8.85 1.18
N ALA A 54 5.07 -8.98 1.46
CA ALA A 54 5.92 -7.84 1.84
C ALA A 54 6.08 -6.84 0.68
N ALA A 55 6.31 -7.31 -0.54
CA ALA A 55 6.46 -6.45 -1.71
C ALA A 55 5.16 -5.70 -2.03
N THR A 56 4.03 -6.38 -2.00
CA THR A 56 2.71 -5.78 -2.27
C THR A 56 2.29 -4.81 -1.16
N ALA A 57 2.69 -5.06 0.10
CA ALA A 57 2.50 -4.08 1.16
C ALA A 57 3.21 -2.75 0.85
N GLY A 58 4.47 -2.80 0.38
CA GLY A 58 5.21 -1.61 -0.04
C GLY A 58 4.55 -0.90 -1.23
N GLN A 59 4.08 -1.66 -2.23
CA GLN A 59 3.37 -1.09 -3.39
C GLN A 59 2.06 -0.39 -2.98
N ALA A 60 1.34 -0.93 -2.00
CA ALA A 60 0.13 -0.32 -1.48
C ALA A 60 0.43 1.03 -0.78
N GLU A 61 1.50 1.13 0.00
CA GLU A 61 1.92 2.42 0.58
C GLU A 61 2.31 3.46 -0.47
N GLU A 62 3.04 3.02 -1.50
CA GLU A 62 3.37 3.90 -2.62
C GLU A 62 2.10 4.40 -3.31
N ALA A 63 1.11 3.54 -3.52
CA ALA A 63 -0.17 3.92 -4.10
C ALA A 63 -0.89 4.97 -3.23
N ALA A 64 -0.95 4.76 -1.91
CA ALA A 64 -1.52 5.74 -0.98
C ALA A 64 -0.81 7.11 -1.07
N THR A 65 0.53 7.09 -1.12
CA THR A 65 1.36 8.30 -1.25
C THR A 65 1.08 9.03 -2.56
N ARG A 66 1.01 8.31 -3.68
CA ARG A 66 0.70 8.88 -5.01
C ARG A 66 -0.70 9.50 -5.04
N VAL A 67 -1.70 8.88 -4.41
CA VAL A 67 -3.05 9.45 -4.32
C VAL A 67 -3.04 10.75 -3.50
N LYS A 68 -2.34 10.79 -2.37
CA LYS A 68 -2.20 12.02 -1.55
C LYS A 68 -1.53 13.14 -2.35
N ALA A 69 -0.47 12.83 -3.11
CA ALA A 69 0.21 13.79 -3.98
C ALA A 69 -0.70 14.32 -5.10
N ALA A 70 -1.50 13.45 -5.73
CA ALA A 70 -2.45 13.85 -6.77
C ALA A 70 -3.53 14.79 -6.23
N VAL A 71 -4.03 14.56 -5.01
CA VAL A 71 -4.98 15.46 -4.34
C VAL A 71 -4.36 16.84 -4.11
N ALA A 72 -3.14 16.89 -3.56
CA ALA A 72 -2.45 18.16 -3.34
C ALA A 72 -2.19 18.93 -4.64
N ALA A 73 -1.82 18.23 -5.72
CA ALA A 73 -1.63 18.85 -7.04
C ALA A 73 -2.95 19.43 -7.59
N TYR A 74 -4.07 18.71 -7.43
CA TYR A 74 -5.39 19.19 -7.81
C TYR A 74 -5.80 20.44 -7.02
N GLU A 75 -5.63 20.43 -5.69
CA GLU A 75 -5.95 21.56 -4.83
C GLU A 75 -5.14 22.81 -5.19
N ALA A 76 -3.84 22.65 -5.48
CA ALA A 76 -2.98 23.73 -5.92
C ALA A 76 -3.42 24.31 -7.28
N ALA A 77 -3.73 23.45 -8.26
CA ALA A 77 -4.22 23.88 -9.57
C ALA A 77 -5.57 24.60 -9.47
N PHE A 78 -6.47 24.11 -8.60
CA PHE A 78 -7.76 24.74 -8.34
C PHE A 78 -7.58 26.13 -7.73
N ALA A 79 -6.71 26.27 -6.72
CA ALA A 79 -6.42 27.56 -6.08
C ALA A 79 -5.77 28.58 -7.02
N ALA A 80 -4.96 28.12 -7.98
CA ALA A 80 -4.32 28.98 -8.98
C ALA A 80 -5.24 29.34 -10.16
N THR A 81 -6.38 28.64 -10.33
CA THR A 81 -7.29 28.88 -11.44
C THR A 81 -8.07 30.17 -11.23
N VAL A 82 -8.05 31.06 -12.23
CA VAL A 82 -8.81 32.32 -12.19
C VAL A 82 -10.31 32.02 -12.07
N PRO A 83 -11.02 32.59 -11.07
CA PRO A 83 -12.45 32.42 -10.91
C PRO A 83 -13.22 32.81 -12.18
N PRO A 84 -14.13 31.95 -12.70
CA PRO A 84 -14.93 32.25 -13.89
C PRO A 84 -15.63 33.62 -13.88
N PRO A 85 -16.19 34.12 -12.75
CA PRO A 85 -16.81 35.44 -12.71
C PRO A 85 -15.84 36.59 -13.04
N LEU A 86 -14.56 36.47 -12.68
CA LEU A 86 -13.54 37.48 -13.02
C LEU A 86 -13.22 37.45 -14.52
N ILE A 87 -13.29 36.29 -15.15
CA ILE A 87 -13.13 36.13 -16.60
C ILE A 87 -14.31 36.80 -17.33
N THR A 88 -15.54 36.59 -16.85
CA THR A 88 -16.75 37.21 -17.41
C THR A 88 -16.74 38.73 -17.24
N ALA A 89 -16.30 39.24 -16.08
CA ALA A 89 -16.18 40.68 -15.84
C ALA A 89 -15.11 41.36 -16.72
N ASN A 90 -14.04 40.64 -17.09
CA ASN A 90 -12.98 41.15 -17.98
C ASN A 90 -13.43 41.23 -19.44
N ARG A 91 -14.36 40.36 -19.87
CA ARG A 91 -14.94 40.36 -21.23
C ARG A 91 -16.40 40.80 -21.21
N PRO A 92 -16.69 42.08 -20.91
CA PRO A 92 -18.04 42.59 -21.12
C PRO A 92 -18.33 42.53 -22.63
N SER A 93 -19.54 42.09 -22.97
CA SER A 93 -20.07 42.11 -24.35
C SER A 93 -20.08 43.51 -24.94
#